data_AF-A0AA90NRZ3-F1
#
_entry.id   AF-A0AA90NRZ3-F1
#
_cell.length_a   1.000
_cell.length_b   1.000
_cell.length_c   1.000
_cell.angle_alpha   90.00
_cell.angle_beta   90.00
_cell.angle_gamma   90.00
#
_symmetry.space_group_name_H-M   'P 1'
#
loop_
_entity.id
_entity.type
_entity.pdbx_description
1 polymer ?
#
loop_
_entity_poly.entity_id
_entity_poly.type
_entity_poly.pdbx_seq_one_letter_code
_entity_poly.pdbx_strand_id
1 'polypeptide(L)' 'MKIINENIKELIKLCRKYDREMPTEIKIVYDVQANKLAADYKYDLVHTNDSNKTASSIARIWFEQIKNENN' A
#
# COMPACT_ATOMS: atom_id res chain seq x y z
N MET A 1 -14.96 -1.65 5.50
CA MET A 1 -14.40 -0.60 4.61
C MET A 1 -14.50 0.82 5.16
N LYS A 2 -15.46 1.19 6.04
CA LYS A 2 -15.58 2.59 6.53
C LYS A 2 -14.31 3.12 7.22
N ILE A 3 -13.71 2.33 8.11
CA ILE A 3 -12.53 2.74 8.89
C ILE A 3 -11.34 3.07 7.97
N ILE A 4 -10.98 2.15 7.06
CA ILE A 4 -9.89 2.34 6.12
C ILE A 4 -10.14 3.57 5.23
N ASN A 5 -11.36 3.76 4.74
CA ASN A 5 -11.68 4.94 3.91
C ASN A 5 -11.51 6.25 4.68
N GLU A 6 -11.89 6.31 5.95
CA GLU A 6 -11.65 7.49 6.78
C GLU A 6 -10.16 7.70 7.06
N ASN A 7 -9.39 6.64 7.32
CA ASN A 7 -7.95 6.76 7.51
C ASN A 7 -7.23 7.25 6.23
N ILE A 8 -7.67 6.81 5.04
CA ILE A 8 -7.14 7.33 3.77
C ILE A 8 -7.48 8.82 3.61
N LYS A 9 -8.69 9.25 3.98
CA LYS A 9 -9.04 10.69 3.96
C LYS A 9 -8.16 11.50 4.91
N GLU A 10 -7.89 10.99 6.11
CA GLU A 10 -6.98 11.63 7.07
C GLU A 10 -5.55 11.71 6.53
N LEU A 11 -5.07 10.63 5.90
CA LEU A 11 -3.75 10.61 5.26
C LEU A 11 -3.64 11.64 4.15
N ILE A 12 -4.66 11.77 3.29
CA ILE A 12 -4.70 12.80 2.23
C ILE A 12 -4.63 14.20 2.85
N LYS A 13 -5.39 14.47 3.93
CA LYS A 13 -5.34 15.76 4.64
C LYS A 13 -3.94 16.03 5.21
N LEU A 14 -3.29 15.00 5.75
CA LEU A 14 -1.95 15.09 6.32
C LEU A 14 -0.90 15.43 5.25
N CYS A 15 -0.90 14.72 4.11
CA CYS A 15 0.01 15.00 3.00
C CYS A 15 -0.15 16.45 2.52
N ARG A 16 -1.38 16.91 2.30
CA ARG A 16 -1.67 18.30 1.90
C ARG A 16 -1.18 19.33 2.93
N LYS A 17 -1.35 19.04 4.23
CA LYS A 17 -0.89 19.94 5.31
C LYS A 17 0.62 20.21 5.23
N TYR A 18 1.40 19.22 4.79
CA TYR A 18 2.85 19.30 4.69
C TYR A 18 3.35 19.50 3.25
N ASP A 19 2.46 19.90 2.33
CA ASP A 19 2.77 20.09 0.91
C ASP A 19 3.48 18.89 0.27
N ARG A 20 3.00 17.69 0.63
CA ARG A 20 3.46 16.42 0.07
C ARG A 20 2.39 15.83 -0.83
N GLU A 21 2.83 15.14 -1.87
CA GLU A 21 1.94 14.32 -2.69
C GLU A 21 1.42 13.12 -1.92
N MET A 22 0.25 12.62 -2.32
CA MET A 22 -0.25 11.35 -1.82
C MET A 22 0.50 10.22 -2.55
N PRO A 23 1.04 9.22 -1.84
CA PRO A 23 1.60 8.04 -2.49
C PRO A 23 0.56 7.38 -3.40
N THR A 24 1.02 6.93 -4.57
CA THR A 24 0.22 6.19 -5.55
C THR A 24 -0.09 4.78 -5.06
N GLU A 25 0.85 4.19 -4.32
CA GLU A 25 0.75 2.85 -3.75
C GLU A 25 1.28 2.85 -2.32
N ILE A 26 0.58 2.12 -1.44
CA ILE A 26 0.99 1.86 -0.07
C ILE A 26 0.94 0.35 0.16
N LYS A 27 2.10 -0.26 0.41
CA LYS A 27 2.21 -1.68 0.78
C LYS A 27 2.47 -1.75 2.28
N ILE A 28 1.54 -2.36 3.02
CA ILE A 28 1.67 -2.53 4.47
C ILE A 28 1.76 -4.02 4.76
N VAL A 29 2.82 -4.43 5.45
CA VAL A 29 3.08 -5.82 5.85
C VAL A 29 3.18 -5.88 7.36
N TYR A 30 2.39 -6.75 7.97
CA TYR A 30 2.43 -6.99 9.40
C TYR A 30 2.94 -8.41 9.66
N ASP A 31 4.06 -8.50 10.36
CA ASP A 31 4.62 -9.75 10.85
C ASP A 31 4.15 -9.97 12.29
N VAL A 32 3.30 -10.98 12.46
CA VAL A 32 2.74 -11.38 13.75
C VAL A 32 3.78 -12.02 14.68
N GLN A 33 4.78 -12.72 14.15
CA GLN A 33 5.79 -13.40 14.96
C GLN A 33 6.79 -12.38 15.53
N ALA A 34 7.23 -11.45 14.69
CA ALA A 34 8.12 -10.38 15.11
C ALA A 34 7.39 -9.19 15.76
N ASN A 35 6.04 -9.18 15.77
CA ASN A 35 5.22 -8.05 16.18
C ASN A 35 5.65 -6.73 15.52
N LYS A 36 5.89 -6.78 14.20
CA LYS A 36 6.50 -5.69 13.43
C LYS A 36 5.60 -5.28 12.27
N LEU A 37 5.43 -3.97 12.11
CA LEU A 37 4.77 -3.36 10.96
C LEU A 37 5.82 -2.73 10.04
N ALA A 38 5.79 -3.09 8.76
CA ALA A 38 6.55 -2.43 7.70
C ALA A 38 5.58 -1.78 6.71
N ALA A 39 5.91 -0.57 6.27
CA ALA A 39 5.13 0.16 5.29
C ALA A 39 6.06 0.74 4.23
N ASP A 40 5.81 0.36 2.97
CA ASP A 40 6.52 0.87 1.81
C ASP A 40 5.58 1.78 1.01
N TYR A 41 6.09 2.95 0.63
CA TYR A 41 5.36 3.98 -0.09
C TYR A 41 5.99 4.20 -1.45
N LYS A 42 5.17 4.27 -2.50
CA LYS A 42 5.61 4.67 -3.83
C LYS A 42 4.84 5.89 -4.31
N TYR A 43 5.51 6.70 -5.11
CA TYR A 43 4.97 7.92 -5.70
C TYR A 43 4.95 7.86 -7.22
N ASP A 44 5.78 7.00 -7.82
CA ASP A 44 5.72 6.73 -9.25
C ASP A 44 4.42 6.02 -9.61
N LEU A 45 3.89 6.32 -10.78
CA LEU A 45 2.67 5.71 -11.30
C LEU A 45 3.03 4.37 -11.97
N VAL A 46 3.15 3.30 -11.17
CA VAL A 46 3.72 2.03 -11.65
C VAL A 46 2.71 1.20 -12.47
N HIS A 47 1.40 1.42 -12.29
CA HIS A 47 0.38 0.43 -12.70
C HIS A 47 -0.72 0.94 -13.66
N THR A 48 -0.62 2.16 -14.18
CA THR A 48 -1.64 2.70 -15.11
C THR A 48 -1.62 2.12 -16.53
N ASN A 49 -0.64 1.30 -16.90
CA ASN A 49 -0.51 0.81 -18.28
C ASN A 49 -1.11 -0.58 -18.55
N ASP A 50 -1.63 -1.28 -17.54
CA ASP A 50 -2.22 -2.61 -17.72
C ASP A 50 -3.66 -2.63 -17.20
N SER A 51 -4.61 -2.46 -18.13
CA SER A 51 -6.05 -2.39 -17.85
C SER A 51 -6.63 -3.63 -17.17
N ASN A 52 -5.89 -4.75 -17.16
CA ASN A 52 -6.33 -6.01 -16.54
C ASN A 52 -5.83 -6.17 -15.10
N LYS A 53 -4.90 -5.33 -14.62
CA LYS A 53 -4.37 -5.43 -13.26
C LYS A 53 -5.18 -4.60 -12.29
N THR A 54 -6.04 -5.29 -11.53
CA THR A 54 -6.78 -4.67 -10.42
C THR A 54 -5.89 -4.54 -9.17
N ALA A 55 -6.28 -3.64 -8.25
CA ALA A 55 -5.63 -3.51 -6.94
C ALA A 55 -5.55 -4.86 -6.20
N SER A 56 -6.59 -5.69 -6.29
CA SER A 56 -6.60 -7.03 -5.69
C SER A 56 -5.58 -7.98 -6.32
N SER A 57 -5.38 -7.91 -7.64
CA SER A 57 -4.36 -8.69 -8.34
C SER A 57 -2.95 -8.32 -7.86
N ILE A 58 -2.69 -7.03 -7.68
CA ILE A 58 -1.41 -6.50 -7.18
C ILE A 58 -1.17 -6.94 -5.74
N ALA A 59 -2.18 -6.82 -4.88
CA ALA A 59 -2.09 -7.27 -3.49
C ALA A 59 -1.76 -8.77 -3.41
N ARG A 60 -2.34 -9.60 -4.29
CA ARG A 60 -2.02 -11.03 -4.34
C ARG A 60 -0.58 -11.29 -4.80
N ILE A 61 -0.08 -10.55 -5.81
CA ILE A 61 1.32 -10.65 -6.24
C ILE A 61 2.27 -10.35 -5.07
N TRP A 62 2.03 -9.27 -4.34
CA TRP A 62 2.83 -8.91 -3.17
C TRP A 62 2.79 -9.98 -2.08
N PHE A 63 1.62 -10.56 -1.83
CA PHE A 63 1.48 -11.63 -0.86
C PHE A 63 2.31 -12.87 -1.22
N GLU A 64 2.25 -13.32 -2.48
CA GLU A 64 3.06 -14.47 -2.94
C GLU A 64 4.57 -14.17 -2.89
N GLN A 65 4.99 -12.93 -3.20
CA GLN A 65 6.40 -12.50 -3.07
C GLN A 65 6.89 -12.62 -1.63
N ILE A 66 6.15 -12.05 -0.68
CA ILE A 66 6.51 -12.10 0.75
C ILE A 66 6.54 -13.54 1.25
N LYS A 67 5.60 -14.38 0.81
CA LYS A 67 5.58 -15.80 1.17
C LYS A 67 6.83 -16.53 0.68
N ASN A 68 7.29 -16.23 -0.54
CA ASN A 68 8.50 -16.83 -1.10
C ASN A 68 9.80 -16.30 -0.46
N GLU A 69 9.83 -15.05 -0.01
CA GLU A 69 10.97 -14.46 0.72
C GLU A 69 11.13 -15.04 2.13
N ASN A 70 10.03 -15.52 2.73
CA ASN A 70 10.01 -16.13 4.06
C ASN A 70 10.04 -17.67 4.05
N ASN A 71 10.15 -18.30 2.88
CA ASN A 71 10.34 -19.75 2.72
C ASN A 71 11.83 -20.09 2.63
#